data_AF-A0A2D4SLF9-F1
#
_entry.id   AF-A0A2D4SLF9-F1
#
_cell.length_a   1.000
_cell.length_b   1.000
_cell.length_c   1.000
_cell.angle_alpha   90.00
_cell.angle_beta   90.00
_cell.angle_gamma   90.00
#
_symmetry.space_group_name_H-M   'P 1'
#
loop_
_entity.id
_entity.type
_entity.pdbx_description
1 polymer ?
#
loop_
_entity_poly.entity_id
_entity_poly.type
_entity_poly.pdbx_seq_one_letter_code
_entity_poly.pdbx_strand_id
1 'polypeptide(L)'
;MPEAYGYCLYKFSGGFRSAQEIEHFCPQAGAWEMECRHAWVSGRMQPDSGYKTEDLIKVCGENPDCTFELIDFRPENDILAQIDLCTNHVKKHIQDCVGHAMQRWWYTKPDAEEVARVLKNSSPVPDRVAFYAAASVQCSGIGTCEGDPYLVRICKKNLRHFKKYPKTCPPQEEPKMENQFSPTELTPQAGHGAKGTNVRPPPKFDKPPQGIPPKPRQGHVAPQNKAQKNP
;
A
#
# COMPACT_ATOMS: atom_id res chain seq x y z
N MET A 1 -22.43 -2.21 -21.52
CA MET A 1 -22.55 -0.73 -21.41
C MET A 1 -22.12 -0.20 -20.05
N PRO A 2 -22.60 -0.75 -18.89
CA PRO A 2 -22.18 -0.26 -17.56
C PRO A 2 -20.66 -0.36 -17.32
N GLU A 3 -20.03 -1.43 -17.82
CA GLU A 3 -18.60 -1.68 -17.64
C GLU A 3 -17.69 -0.66 -18.35
N ALA A 4 -18.05 -0.26 -19.57
CA ALA A 4 -17.29 0.75 -20.32
C ALA A 4 -17.39 2.14 -19.66
N TYR A 5 -18.56 2.50 -19.15
CA TYR A 5 -18.75 3.76 -18.41
C TYR A 5 -17.93 3.77 -17.11
N GLY A 6 -17.99 2.70 -16.32
CA GLY A 6 -17.22 2.62 -15.07
C GLY A 6 -15.71 2.65 -15.28
N TYR A 7 -15.23 1.95 -16.31
CA TYR A 7 -13.81 2.03 -16.70
C TYR A 7 -13.41 3.46 -17.09
N CYS A 8 -14.25 4.19 -17.83
CA CYS A 8 -14.00 5.59 -18.15
C CYS A 8 -13.93 6.45 -16.88
N LEU A 9 -14.87 6.32 -15.94
CA LEU A 9 -14.82 7.07 -14.68
C LEU A 9 -13.52 6.82 -13.91
N TYR A 10 -13.10 5.56 -13.80
CA TYR A 10 -11.80 5.20 -13.23
C TYR A 10 -10.64 5.88 -13.98
N LYS A 11 -10.59 5.79 -15.32
CA LYS A 11 -9.49 6.37 -16.11
C LYS A 11 -9.39 7.88 -16.01
N PHE A 12 -10.51 8.58 -15.80
CA PHE A 12 -10.54 10.03 -15.64
C PHE A 12 -10.52 10.47 -14.17
N SER A 13 -10.45 9.54 -13.20
CA SER A 13 -10.62 9.88 -11.81
C SER A 13 -9.56 10.85 -11.28
N GLY A 14 -8.33 10.80 -11.80
CA GLY A 14 -7.28 11.75 -11.46
C GLY A 14 -7.66 13.23 -11.69
N GLY A 15 -8.59 13.51 -12.62
CA GLY A 15 -9.09 14.84 -12.94
C GLY A 15 -10.16 15.38 -11.98
N PHE A 16 -10.72 14.55 -11.10
CA PHE A 16 -11.67 15.01 -10.09
C PHE A 16 -11.00 15.97 -9.10
N ARG A 17 -11.63 17.10 -8.81
CA ARG A 17 -11.03 18.22 -8.08
C ARG A 17 -11.13 18.07 -6.56
N SER A 18 -12.04 17.24 -6.08
CA SER A 18 -12.32 17.14 -4.65
C SER A 18 -12.74 15.74 -4.23
N ALA A 19 -12.63 15.46 -2.92
CA ALA A 19 -13.12 14.20 -2.35
C ALA A 19 -14.64 14.06 -2.50
N GLN A 20 -15.40 15.16 -2.54
CA GLN A 20 -16.85 15.12 -2.76
C GLN A 20 -17.19 14.59 -4.17
N GLU A 21 -16.40 14.94 -5.19
CA GLU A 21 -16.57 14.37 -6.52
C GLU A 21 -16.29 12.86 -6.53
N ILE A 22 -15.34 12.39 -5.70
CA ILE A 22 -15.07 10.94 -5.54
C ILE A 22 -16.27 10.21 -4.93
N GLU A 23 -16.83 10.75 -3.85
CA GLU A 23 -18.01 10.16 -3.22
C GLU A 23 -19.23 10.17 -4.15
N HIS A 24 -19.32 11.12 -5.08
CA HIS A 24 -20.42 11.19 -6.03
C HIS A 24 -20.22 10.26 -7.25
N PHE A 25 -19.02 10.24 -7.84
CA PHE A 25 -18.77 9.58 -9.13
C PHE A 25 -18.23 8.15 -9.00
N CYS A 26 -17.33 7.85 -8.07
CA CYS A 26 -16.72 6.52 -8.02
C CYS A 26 -17.72 5.39 -7.72
N PRO A 27 -18.79 5.56 -6.90
CA PRO A 27 -19.83 4.53 -6.78
C PRO A 27 -20.53 4.19 -8.11
N GLN A 28 -20.60 5.15 -9.04
CA GLN A 28 -21.18 4.93 -10.37
C GLN A 28 -20.25 4.11 -11.27
N ALA A 29 -19.00 3.87 -10.87
CA ALA A 29 -18.04 3.06 -11.61
C ALA A 29 -18.27 1.54 -11.42
N GLY A 30 -19.13 1.14 -10.48
CA GLY A 30 -19.48 -0.27 -10.24
C GLY A 30 -18.26 -1.09 -9.84
N ALA A 31 -17.92 -2.12 -10.62
CA ALA A 31 -16.77 -2.98 -10.35
C ALA A 31 -15.42 -2.23 -10.31
N TRP A 32 -15.34 -1.02 -10.87
CA TRP A 32 -14.15 -0.17 -10.90
C TRP A 32 -14.13 0.89 -9.78
N GLU A 33 -15.06 0.85 -8.83
CA GLU A 33 -15.14 1.87 -7.76
C GLU A 33 -13.84 1.95 -6.95
N MET A 34 -13.27 0.81 -6.57
CA MET A 34 -12.06 0.76 -5.74
C MET A 34 -10.84 1.33 -6.48
N GLU A 35 -10.68 1.01 -7.76
CA GLU A 35 -9.63 1.54 -8.63
C GLU A 35 -9.83 3.02 -8.92
N CYS A 36 -11.08 3.47 -9.07
CA CYS A 36 -11.44 4.88 -9.23
C CYS A 36 -10.96 5.70 -8.04
N ARG A 37 -11.30 5.26 -6.82
CA ARG A 37 -10.88 5.88 -5.55
C ARG A 37 -9.35 5.86 -5.40
N HIS A 38 -8.74 4.70 -5.62
CA HIS A 38 -7.28 4.51 -5.51
C HIS A 38 -6.52 5.45 -6.44
N ALA A 39 -6.85 5.50 -7.73
CA ALA A 39 -6.16 6.35 -8.69
C ALA A 39 -6.24 7.85 -8.33
N TRP A 40 -7.36 8.31 -7.76
CA TRP A 40 -7.46 9.69 -7.29
C TRP A 40 -6.58 9.97 -6.07
N VAL A 41 -6.53 9.04 -5.11
CA VAL A 41 -5.66 9.14 -3.92
C VAL A 41 -4.19 9.12 -4.31
N SER A 42 -3.78 8.21 -5.22
CA SER A 42 -2.40 8.13 -5.70
C SER A 42 -1.90 9.45 -6.28
N GLY A 43 -2.76 10.20 -7.00
CA GLY A 43 -2.43 11.53 -7.52
C GLY A 43 -2.27 12.62 -6.44
N ARG A 44 -2.54 12.31 -5.17
CA ARG A 44 -2.54 13.24 -4.03
C ARG A 44 -1.71 12.75 -2.84
N MET A 45 -0.93 11.69 -2.99
CA MET A 45 -0.09 11.16 -1.92
C MET A 45 1.07 12.10 -1.55
N GLN A 46 1.44 13.07 -2.38
CA GLN A 46 2.49 14.04 -2.01
C GLN A 46 2.04 14.91 -0.82
N PRO A 47 2.90 15.20 0.18
CA PRO A 47 2.51 15.97 1.37
C PRO A 47 1.97 17.38 1.09
N ASP A 48 2.36 17.98 -0.03
CA ASP A 48 1.93 19.31 -0.48
C ASP A 48 0.60 19.31 -1.25
N SER A 49 -0.07 18.15 -1.39
CA SER A 49 -1.35 18.03 -2.12
C SER A 49 -2.51 18.79 -1.47
N GLY A 50 -2.33 19.33 -0.26
CA GLY A 50 -3.37 20.01 0.52
C GLY A 50 -4.33 19.07 1.25
N TYR A 51 -4.15 17.75 1.12
CA TYR A 51 -4.94 16.75 1.83
C TYR A 51 -4.17 16.14 3.00
N LYS A 52 -4.86 15.97 4.13
CA LYS A 52 -4.34 15.21 5.27
C LYS A 52 -4.42 13.70 5.01
N THR A 53 -3.55 12.93 5.65
CA THR A 53 -3.51 11.47 5.50
C THR A 53 -4.84 10.83 5.91
N GLU A 54 -5.47 11.30 6.99
CA GLU A 54 -6.74 10.75 7.48
C GLU A 54 -7.89 10.97 6.49
N ASP A 55 -7.87 12.08 5.76
CA ASP A 55 -8.89 12.38 4.76
C ASP A 55 -8.70 11.51 3.52
N LEU A 56 -7.45 11.25 3.11
CA LEU A 56 -7.15 10.32 2.01
C LEU A 56 -7.48 8.86 2.37
N ILE A 57 -7.24 8.44 3.62
CA ILE A 57 -7.64 7.11 4.12
C ILE A 57 -9.17 6.93 4.00
N LYS A 58 -9.96 7.95 4.35
CA LYS A 58 -11.42 7.88 4.19
C LYS A 58 -11.81 7.68 2.72
N VAL A 59 -11.14 8.38 1.80
CA VAL A 59 -11.43 8.27 0.36
C VAL A 59 -11.07 6.89 -0.20
N CYS A 60 -9.99 6.26 0.29
CA CYS A 60 -9.66 4.86 -0.03
C CYS A 60 -10.81 3.89 0.33
N GLY A 61 -11.65 4.23 1.31
CA GLY A 61 -12.79 3.43 1.72
C GLY A 61 -12.36 2.04 2.19
N GLU A 62 -12.94 1.00 1.59
CA GLU A 62 -12.62 -0.39 1.95
C GLU A 62 -11.43 -0.97 1.17
N ASN A 63 -10.83 -0.22 0.24
CA ASN A 63 -9.70 -0.69 -0.57
C ASN A 63 -8.41 -0.78 0.29
N PRO A 64 -7.95 -2.00 0.65
CA PRO A 64 -6.78 -2.17 1.50
C PRO A 64 -5.48 -1.80 0.80
N ASP A 65 -5.42 -1.95 -0.54
CA ASP A 65 -4.22 -1.68 -1.33
C ASP A 65 -3.98 -0.16 -1.40
N CYS A 66 -5.05 0.62 -1.65
CA CYS A 66 -5.02 2.09 -1.59
C CYS A 66 -4.53 2.60 -0.22
N THR A 67 -5.07 2.01 0.86
CA THR A 67 -4.75 2.44 2.22
C THR A 67 -3.32 2.07 2.62
N PHE A 68 -2.88 0.87 2.25
CA PHE A 68 -1.51 0.41 2.45
C PHE A 68 -0.50 1.32 1.75
N GLU A 69 -0.68 1.55 0.44
CA GLU A 69 0.22 2.40 -0.34
C GLU A 69 0.28 3.82 0.23
N LEU A 70 -0.87 4.40 0.60
CA LEU A 70 -0.92 5.73 1.21
C LEU A 70 -0.12 5.81 2.52
N ILE A 71 -0.33 4.86 3.42
CA ILE A 71 0.33 4.82 4.74
C ILE A 71 1.84 4.54 4.60
N ASP A 72 2.24 3.75 3.61
CA ASP A 72 3.66 3.50 3.36
C ASP A 72 4.35 4.70 2.70
N PHE A 73 3.63 5.42 1.83
CA PHE A 73 4.12 6.64 1.18
C PHE A 73 4.19 7.84 2.14
N ARG A 74 3.24 7.97 3.08
CA ARG A 74 3.17 9.05 4.07
C ARG A 74 3.36 8.52 5.48
N PRO A 75 4.59 8.12 5.84
CA PRO A 75 4.81 7.54 7.14
C PRO A 75 4.76 8.57 8.27
N GLU A 76 4.25 8.15 9.41
CA GLU A 76 4.41 8.85 10.67
C GLU A 76 5.87 8.79 11.14
N ASN A 77 6.32 9.88 11.78
CA ASN A 77 7.66 9.95 12.35
C ASN A 77 7.79 9.11 13.63
N ASP A 78 6.71 9.01 14.42
CA ASP A 78 6.68 8.10 15.58
C ASP A 78 6.30 6.70 15.12
N ILE A 79 7.20 5.75 15.31
CA ILE A 79 7.00 4.35 14.93
C ILE A 79 5.80 3.71 15.61
N LEU A 80 5.47 4.09 16.85
CA LEU A 80 4.30 3.53 17.54
C LEU A 80 3.00 4.03 16.90
N ALA A 81 2.93 5.32 16.57
CA ALA A 81 1.81 5.88 15.82
C ALA A 81 1.68 5.23 14.43
N GLN A 82 2.80 4.96 13.75
CA GLN A 82 2.79 4.25 12.47
C GLN A 82 2.28 2.81 12.60
N ILE A 83 2.68 2.08 13.66
CA ILE A 83 2.19 0.71 13.93
C ILE A 83 0.68 0.73 14.19
N ASP A 84 0.19 1.69 14.97
CA ASP A 84 -1.24 1.85 15.22
C ASP A 84 -2.00 2.15 13.92
N LEU A 85 -1.46 3.04 13.08
CA LEU A 85 -2.06 3.38 11.79
C LEU A 85 -2.13 2.15 10.86
N CYS A 86 -1.05 1.37 10.75
CA CYS A 86 -1.04 0.10 10.02
C CYS A 86 -2.09 -0.88 10.56
N THR A 87 -2.18 -1.01 11.89
CA THR A 87 -3.08 -1.95 12.55
C THR A 87 -4.54 -1.62 12.29
N ASN A 88 -4.90 -0.34 12.38
CA ASN A 88 -6.28 0.10 12.30
C ASN A 88 -6.82 0.14 10.86
N HIS A 89 -5.96 0.33 9.86
CA HIS A 89 -6.41 0.67 8.51
C HIS A 89 -6.03 -0.32 7.41
N VAL A 90 -4.94 -1.07 7.55
CA VAL A 90 -4.39 -1.87 6.44
C VAL A 90 -4.90 -3.32 6.39
N LYS A 91 -5.55 -3.78 7.47
CA LYS A 91 -6.20 -5.11 7.56
C LYS A 91 -5.26 -6.26 7.16
N LYS A 92 -5.47 -6.84 5.97
CA LYS A 92 -4.76 -8.04 5.48
C LYS A 92 -3.26 -7.82 5.24
N HIS A 93 -2.80 -6.57 5.04
CA HIS A 93 -1.38 -6.25 4.84
C HIS A 93 -0.68 -5.71 6.10
N ILE A 94 -1.25 -5.90 7.30
CA ILE A 94 -0.65 -5.40 8.55
C ILE A 94 0.80 -5.86 8.73
N GLN A 95 1.13 -7.09 8.33
CA GLN A 95 2.49 -7.64 8.47
C GLN A 95 3.51 -6.94 7.57
N ASP A 96 3.10 -6.55 6.37
CA ASP A 96 3.96 -5.86 5.40
C ASP A 96 4.09 -4.38 5.79
N CYS A 97 2.97 -3.74 6.14
CA CYS A 97 2.96 -2.34 6.62
C CYS A 97 3.86 -2.13 7.84
N VAL A 98 3.70 -2.96 8.89
CA VAL A 98 4.58 -2.87 10.07
C VAL A 98 6.00 -3.31 9.75
N GLY A 99 6.19 -4.25 8.83
CA GLY A 99 7.52 -4.64 8.35
C GLY A 99 8.28 -3.48 7.72
N HIS A 100 7.65 -2.74 6.81
CA HIS A 100 8.21 -1.55 6.15
C HIS A 100 8.43 -0.42 7.16
N ALA A 101 7.47 -0.18 8.06
CA ALA A 101 7.60 0.82 9.11
C ALA A 101 8.80 0.55 10.02
N MET A 102 8.96 -0.69 10.51
CA MET A 102 10.10 -1.07 11.35
C MET A 102 11.43 -1.05 10.59
N GLN A 103 11.41 -1.34 9.28
CA GLN A 103 12.61 -1.19 8.43
C GLN A 103 13.02 0.28 8.31
N ARG A 104 12.06 1.19 8.08
CA ARG A 104 12.32 2.63 8.04
C ARG A 104 12.82 3.15 9.39
N TRP A 105 12.19 2.71 10.49
CA TRP A 105 12.66 3.00 11.85
C TRP A 105 14.07 2.48 12.11
N TRP A 106 14.40 1.28 11.63
CA TRP A 106 15.77 0.75 11.72
C TRP A 106 16.78 1.67 11.03
N TYR A 107 16.44 2.22 9.87
CA TYR A 107 17.33 3.15 9.15
C TYR A 107 17.54 4.49 9.85
N THR A 108 16.67 4.90 10.77
CA THR A 108 16.88 6.15 11.55
C THR A 108 17.96 6.02 12.63
N LYS A 109 18.53 4.83 12.83
CA LYS A 109 19.53 4.53 13.88
C LYS A 109 19.00 4.89 15.28
N PRO A 110 17.89 4.27 15.72
CA PRO A 110 17.26 4.59 17.00
C PRO A 110 18.24 4.37 18.15
N ASP A 111 18.16 5.21 19.18
CA ASP A 111 18.98 5.06 20.38
C ASP A 111 18.42 3.99 21.35
N ALA A 112 19.12 3.80 22.47
CA ALA A 112 18.75 2.79 23.45
C ALA A 112 17.39 3.07 24.13
N GLU A 113 17.05 4.35 24.34
CA GLU A 113 15.80 4.75 24.97
C GLU A 113 14.61 4.47 24.04
N GLU A 114 14.79 4.77 22.76
CA GLU A 114 13.81 4.50 21.72
C GLU A 114 13.58 3.01 21.51
N VAL A 115 14.64 2.18 21.47
CA VAL A 115 14.52 0.72 21.43
C VAL A 115 13.72 0.19 22.63
N ALA A 116 14.01 0.70 23.83
CA ALA A 116 13.29 0.31 25.04
C ALA A 116 11.82 0.79 25.03
N ARG A 117 11.54 1.99 24.49
CA ARG A 117 10.19 2.53 24.32
C ARG A 117 9.37 1.63 23.40
N VAL A 118 9.93 1.24 22.25
CA VAL A 118 9.26 0.34 21.30
C VAL A 118 8.98 -1.03 21.91
N LEU A 119 9.95 -1.63 22.59
CA LEU A 119 9.78 -2.97 23.19
C LEU A 119 8.83 -3.00 24.40
N LYS A 120 8.52 -1.86 25.03
CA LYS A 120 7.52 -1.77 26.10
C LYS A 120 6.08 -1.82 25.61
N ASN A 121 5.84 -1.51 24.33
CA ASN A 121 4.51 -1.44 23.76
C ASN A 121 4.18 -2.75 23.05
N SER A 122 3.08 -3.38 23.43
CA SER A 122 2.62 -4.59 22.75
C SER A 122 2.28 -4.28 21.30
N SER A 123 2.46 -5.26 20.42
CA SER A 123 2.18 -5.11 18.99
C SER A 123 1.41 -6.32 18.49
N PRO A 124 0.42 -6.14 17.58
CA PRO A 124 -0.24 -7.24 16.89
C PRO A 124 0.69 -7.98 15.92
N VAL A 125 1.87 -7.42 15.63
CA VAL A 125 2.89 -8.00 14.74
C VAL A 125 4.26 -8.08 15.43
N PRO A 126 4.32 -8.84 16.54
CA PRO A 126 5.45 -8.82 17.45
C PRO A 126 6.73 -9.38 16.83
N ASP A 127 6.62 -10.29 15.86
CA ASP A 127 7.77 -10.82 15.14
C ASP A 127 8.52 -9.74 14.35
N ARG A 128 7.80 -8.81 13.71
CA ARG A 128 8.41 -7.70 12.94
C ARG A 128 9.09 -6.71 13.87
N VAL A 129 8.41 -6.31 14.94
CA VAL A 129 8.94 -5.37 15.94
C VAL A 129 10.18 -5.95 16.62
N ALA A 130 10.08 -7.18 17.14
CA ALA A 130 11.18 -7.81 17.87
C ALA A 130 12.36 -8.19 16.98
N PHE A 131 12.16 -8.42 15.67
CA PHE A 131 13.26 -8.64 14.73
C PHE A 131 14.17 -7.41 14.61
N TYR A 132 13.59 -6.24 14.33
CA TYR A 132 14.37 -5.01 14.17
C TYR A 132 14.92 -4.49 15.50
N ALA A 133 14.21 -4.63 16.61
CA ALA A 133 14.77 -4.32 17.93
C ALA A 133 15.98 -5.20 18.27
N ALA A 134 15.93 -6.50 17.95
CA ALA A 134 17.07 -7.40 18.12
C ALA A 134 18.23 -7.04 17.18
N ALA A 135 17.95 -6.54 15.98
CA ALA A 135 18.98 -6.02 15.07
C ALA A 135 19.68 -4.80 15.68
N SER A 136 18.95 -3.85 16.29
CA SER A 136 19.57 -2.71 17.00
C SER A 136 20.51 -3.13 18.10
N VAL A 137 20.09 -4.09 18.91
CA VAL A 137 20.89 -4.58 20.03
C VAL A 137 22.11 -5.38 19.56
N GLN A 138 21.94 -6.35 18.66
CA GLN A 138 23.04 -7.26 18.29
C GLN A 138 23.94 -6.72 17.18
N CYS A 139 23.37 -6.03 16.20
CA CYS A 139 24.08 -5.59 15.00
C CYS A 139 24.68 -4.18 15.18
N SER A 140 23.97 -3.29 15.88
CA SER A 140 24.47 -1.92 16.17
C SER A 140 24.97 -1.73 17.60
N GLY A 141 24.76 -2.71 18.50
CA GLY A 141 25.20 -2.60 19.90
C GLY A 141 24.36 -1.61 20.72
N ILE A 142 23.14 -1.29 20.28
CA ILE A 142 22.28 -0.26 20.88
C ILE A 142 21.14 -0.89 21.68
N GLY A 143 21.05 -0.55 22.97
CA GLY A 143 19.94 -0.93 23.84
C GLY A 143 20.00 -2.38 24.35
N THR A 144 18.87 -2.85 24.91
CA THR A 144 18.69 -4.22 25.42
C THR A 144 17.30 -4.76 25.07
N CYS A 145 17.13 -6.09 25.05
CA CYS A 145 15.82 -6.72 24.90
C CYS A 145 15.06 -6.74 26.25
N GLU A 146 14.50 -5.61 26.64
CA GLU A 146 13.69 -5.40 27.84
C GLU A 146 12.35 -4.73 27.47
N GLY A 147 11.28 -5.00 28.23
CA GLY A 147 9.93 -4.51 27.92
C GLY A 147 8.86 -5.59 28.05
N ASP A 148 7.90 -5.57 27.13
CA ASP A 148 6.80 -6.54 27.06
C ASP A 148 7.36 -7.99 27.04
N PRO A 149 6.91 -8.88 27.94
CA PRO A 149 7.48 -10.23 28.07
C PRO A 149 7.39 -11.08 26.79
N TYR A 150 6.38 -10.85 25.93
CA TYR A 150 6.23 -11.59 24.69
C TYR A 150 7.21 -11.09 23.63
N LEU A 151 7.32 -9.77 23.43
CA LEU A 151 8.32 -9.17 22.56
C LEU A 151 9.75 -9.50 23.00
N VAL A 152 10.05 -9.41 24.29
CA VAL A 152 11.38 -9.73 24.86
C VAL A 152 11.80 -11.16 24.54
N ARG A 153 10.86 -12.11 24.59
CA ARG A 153 11.13 -13.52 24.27
C ARG A 153 11.55 -13.69 22.81
N ILE A 154 10.84 -13.04 21.88
CA ILE A 154 11.12 -13.07 20.44
C ILE A 154 12.42 -12.32 20.14
N CYS A 155 12.63 -11.16 20.76
CA CYS A 155 13.84 -10.36 20.65
C CYS A 155 15.08 -11.19 21.04
N LYS A 156 15.06 -11.85 22.20
CA LYS A 156 16.14 -12.75 22.66
C LYS A 156 16.34 -13.98 21.76
N LYS A 157 15.31 -14.45 21.05
CA LYS A 157 15.45 -15.51 20.04
C LYS A 157 16.22 -14.99 18.82
N ASN A 158 15.86 -13.81 18.32
CA ASN A 158 16.55 -13.17 17.19
C ASN A 158 17.99 -12.75 17.54
N LEU A 159 18.25 -12.24 18.76
CA LEU A 159 19.61 -11.97 19.24
C LEU A 159 20.52 -13.19 19.12
N ARG A 160 20.05 -14.36 19.58
CA ARG A 160 20.80 -15.62 19.48
C ARG A 160 21.07 -16.01 18.04
N HIS A 161 20.11 -15.76 17.15
CA HIS A 161 20.28 -15.99 15.71
C HIS A 161 21.36 -15.09 15.11
N PHE A 162 21.28 -13.77 15.31
CA PHE A 162 22.27 -12.82 14.81
C PHE A 162 23.67 -13.04 15.41
N LYS A 163 23.77 -13.40 16.70
CA LYS A 163 25.04 -13.78 17.33
C LYS A 163 25.67 -15.01 16.67
N LYS A 164 24.85 -16.00 16.29
CA LYS A 164 25.30 -17.22 15.62
C LYS A 164 25.64 -16.96 14.14
N TYR A 165 24.91 -16.05 13.49
CA TYR A 165 25.07 -15.74 12.08
C TYR A 165 25.19 -14.22 11.86
N PRO A 166 26.34 -13.59 12.19
CA PRO A 166 26.46 -12.13 12.11
C PRO A 166 26.20 -11.53 10.73
N LYS A 167 26.40 -12.31 9.66
CA LYS A 167 26.11 -11.89 8.27
C LYS A 167 24.61 -11.76 7.96
N THR A 168 23.72 -12.24 8.81
CA THR A 168 22.26 -12.08 8.63
C THR A 168 21.70 -10.81 9.25
N CYS A 169 22.55 -10.00 9.90
CA CYS A 169 22.19 -8.64 10.30
C CYS A 169 21.67 -7.85 9.08
N PRO A 170 20.48 -7.22 9.17
CA PRO A 170 19.98 -6.41 8.07
C PRO A 170 20.95 -5.24 7.83
N PRO A 171 21.27 -4.91 6.55
CA PRO A 171 22.09 -3.75 6.27
C PRO A 171 21.39 -2.51 6.81
N GLN A 172 22.15 -1.61 7.43
CA GLN A 172 21.70 -0.27 7.77
C GLN A 172 22.34 0.62 6.70
N GLU A 173 21.69 0.72 5.54
CA GLU A 173 22.25 1.49 4.42
C GLU A 173 22.55 2.91 4.90
N GLU A 174 23.74 3.42 4.59
CA GLU A 174 23.95 4.86 4.68
C GLU A 174 23.01 5.50 3.67
N PRO A 175 22.15 6.46 4.07
CA PRO A 175 21.28 7.13 3.12
C PRO A 175 22.19 7.76 2.06
N LYS A 176 22.21 7.18 0.86
CA LYS A 176 22.76 7.87 -0.30
C LYS A 176 21.86 9.07 -0.51
N MET A 177 22.26 10.23 0.00
CA MET A 177 21.69 11.52 -0.39
C MET A 177 22.05 11.76 -1.86
N GLU A 178 21.46 11.01 -2.78
CA GLU A 178 21.43 11.40 -4.18
C GLU A 178 20.23 12.33 -4.36
N ASN A 179 20.51 13.61 -4.11
CA ASN A 179 19.83 14.75 -4.74
C ASN A 179 19.90 14.60 -6.29
N GLN A 180 19.19 13.64 -6.87
CA GLN A 180 19.12 13.43 -8.33
C GLN A 180 17.79 13.89 -8.94
N PHE A 181 16.94 14.56 -8.18
CA PHE A 181 15.82 15.32 -8.77
C PHE A 181 16.02 16.81 -8.51
N SER A 182 16.96 17.41 -9.25
CA SER A 182 16.90 18.84 -9.49
C SER A 182 15.67 19.09 -10.37
N PRO A 183 14.68 19.91 -9.98
CA PRO A 183 13.46 20.17 -10.76
C PRO A 183 13.69 20.85 -12.11
N THR A 184 14.93 21.03 -12.55
CA THR A 184 15.31 21.87 -13.68
C THR A 184 15.24 21.15 -15.04
N GLU A 185 15.03 19.83 -15.09
CA GLU A 185 14.99 19.07 -16.36
C GLU A 185 13.58 18.79 -16.91
N LEU A 186 12.51 19.27 -16.26
CA LEU A 186 11.14 19.23 -16.81
C LEU A 186 10.79 20.52 -17.54
N THR A 187 11.75 21.12 -18.26
CA THR A 187 11.43 22.15 -19.25
C THR A 187 11.06 21.44 -20.55
N PRO A 188 9.81 21.50 -21.04
CA PRO A 188 9.52 21.04 -22.39
C PRO A 188 10.34 21.91 -23.34
N GLN A 189 11.29 21.30 -24.08
CA GLN A 189 11.91 22.00 -25.18
C GLN A 189 10.82 22.40 -26.17
N ALA A 190 10.51 23.70 -26.21
CA ALA A 190 9.78 24.31 -27.31
C ALA A 190 10.67 24.26 -28.55
N GLY A 191 10.70 23.09 -29.20
CA GLY A 191 11.38 22.86 -30.45
C GLY A 191 10.53 23.34 -31.63
N HIS A 192 11.07 24.32 -32.34
CA HIS A 192 10.56 24.85 -33.59
C HIS A 192 10.26 23.79 -34.65
N GLY A 193 9.12 23.96 -35.33
CA GLY A 193 8.95 23.78 -36.78
C GLY A 193 9.35 22.44 -37.41
N ALA A 194 8.39 21.50 -37.48
CA ALA A 194 8.41 20.45 -38.49
C ALA A 194 7.26 20.65 -39.47
N LYS A 195 7.61 21.05 -40.69
CA LYS A 195 6.74 20.99 -41.87
C LYS A 195 6.31 19.54 -42.11
N GLY A 196 5.01 19.36 -42.36
CA GLY A 196 4.43 18.30 -43.19
C GLY A 196 4.92 16.87 -42.96
N THR A 197 4.18 16.11 -42.14
CA THR A 197 4.10 14.65 -42.29
C THR A 197 2.65 14.25 -42.53
N ASN A 198 2.45 13.52 -43.63
CA ASN A 198 1.21 12.90 -44.03
C ASN A 198 0.66 12.04 -42.87
N VAL A 199 -0.46 12.47 -42.28
CA VAL A 199 -1.25 11.64 -41.39
C VAL A 199 -1.91 10.57 -42.24
N ARG A 200 -1.38 9.35 -42.18
CA ARG A 200 -2.04 8.18 -42.75
C ARG A 200 -3.33 7.94 -41.93
N PRO A 201 -4.52 7.89 -42.54
CA PRO A 201 -5.73 7.62 -41.80
C PRO A 201 -5.68 6.22 -41.19
N PRO A 202 -6.35 5.99 -40.05
CA PRO A 202 -6.38 4.68 -39.42
C PRO A 202 -7.01 3.64 -40.35
N PRO A 203 -6.57 2.37 -40.28
CA PRO A 203 -7.15 1.31 -41.09
C PRO A 203 -8.63 1.12 -40.72
N LYS A 204 -9.49 1.08 -41.73
CA LYS A 204 -10.90 0.76 -41.59
C LYS A 204 -11.02 -0.70 -41.13
N PHE A 205 -11.65 -0.93 -39.98
CA PHE A 205 -12.02 -2.25 -39.50
C PHE A 205 -13.23 -2.77 -40.28
N ASP A 206 -12.99 -3.27 -41.48
CA ASP A 206 -13.98 -4.06 -42.23
C ASP A 206 -13.90 -5.52 -41.78
N LYS A 207 -14.60 -5.86 -40.68
CA LYS A 207 -15.27 -7.16 -40.45
C LYS A 207 -15.93 -7.21 -39.06
N PRO A 208 -17.22 -7.56 -38.97
CA PRO A 208 -17.83 -7.91 -37.70
C PRO A 208 -17.27 -9.26 -37.19
N PRO A 209 -17.11 -9.45 -35.87
CA PRO A 209 -16.65 -10.71 -35.32
C PRO A 209 -17.66 -11.84 -35.63
N GLN A 210 -17.16 -12.90 -36.26
CA GLN A 210 -17.92 -14.13 -36.47
C GLN A 210 -18.24 -14.79 -35.13
N GLY A 211 -19.49 -15.24 -35.00
CA GLY A 211 -20.12 -15.65 -33.77
C GLY A 211 -19.43 -16.81 -33.05
N ILE A 212 -19.38 -16.69 -31.73
CA ILE A 212 -19.08 -17.79 -30.81
C ILE A 212 -20.34 -18.68 -30.75
N PRO A 213 -20.25 -20.00 -30.97
CA PRO A 213 -21.41 -20.89 -30.84
C PRO A 213 -21.88 -20.97 -29.37
N PRO A 214 -23.19 -21.05 -29.12
CA PRO A 214 -23.75 -21.09 -27.78
C PRO A 214 -23.39 -22.39 -27.06
N LYS A 215 -22.94 -22.26 -25.81
CA LYS A 215 -22.72 -23.37 -24.87
C LYS A 215 -24.07 -24.00 -24.49
N PRO A 216 -24.20 -25.34 -24.46
CA PRO A 216 -25.45 -25.99 -24.05
C PRO A 216 -25.75 -25.75 -22.57
N ARG A 217 -27.01 -25.38 -22.30
CA ARG A 217 -27.63 -25.27 -20.96
C ARG A 217 -27.46 -26.58 -20.20
N GLN A 218 -26.72 -26.56 -19.08
CA GLN A 218 -26.83 -27.60 -18.07
C GLN A 218 -28.03 -27.31 -17.17
N GLY A 219 -28.85 -28.33 -16.99
CA GLY A 219 -30.17 -28.28 -16.38
C GLY A 219 -30.17 -27.92 -14.90
N HIS A 220 -31.30 -27.35 -14.50
CA HIS A 220 -31.72 -27.21 -13.11
C HIS A 220 -31.73 -28.56 -12.39
N VAL A 221 -31.05 -28.63 -11.25
CA VAL A 221 -31.31 -29.63 -10.21
C VAL A 221 -32.03 -28.91 -9.08
N ALA A 222 -33.24 -29.39 -8.79
CA ALA A 222 -34.12 -28.87 -7.75
C ALA A 222 -33.54 -29.05 -6.33
N PRO A 223 -33.88 -28.18 -5.37
CA PRO A 223 -33.54 -28.40 -3.97
C PRO A 223 -34.44 -29.49 -3.35
N GLN A 224 -33.83 -30.56 -2.83
CA GLN A 224 -34.51 -31.50 -1.96
C GLN A 224 -34.64 -30.90 -0.55
N ASN A 225 -35.87 -30.60 -0.17
CA ASN A 225 -36.31 -30.49 1.21
C ASN A 225 -36.02 -31.81 1.95
N LYS A 226 -35.28 -31.76 3.04
CA LYS A 226 -35.44 -32.71 4.14
C LYS A 226 -35.59 -31.95 5.45
N ALA A 227 -36.85 -31.87 5.86
CA ALA A 227 -37.21 -31.76 7.26
C ALA A 227 -36.68 -32.99 7.99
N GLN A 228 -35.99 -32.78 9.10
CA GLN A 228 -35.84 -33.81 10.12
C GLN A 228 -36.30 -33.23 11.45
N LYS A 229 -37.41 -33.81 11.90
CA LYS A 229 -38.11 -33.58 13.14
C LYS A 229 -37.74 -34.71 14.10
N ASN A 230 -37.74 -34.35 15.39
CA ASN A 230 -37.94 -35.19 16.57
C ASN A 230 -36.73 -35.98 17.11
N PRO A 231 -36.78 -36.43 18.38
CA PRO A 231 -37.65 -36.03 19.51
C PRO A 231 -36.91 -35.27 20.61
#